data_AF-A0A7G8BN51-F1
#
_entry.id   AF-A0A7G8BN51-F1
#
_cell.length_a   1.000
_cell.length_b   1.000
_cell.length_c   1.000
_cell.angle_alpha   90.00
_cell.angle_beta   90.00
_cell.angle_gamma   90.00
#
_symmetry.space_group_name_H-M   'P 1'
#
loop_
_entity.id
_entity.type
_entity.pdbx_description
1 polymer ?
#
loop_
_entity_poly.entity_id
_entity_poly.type
_entity_poly.pdbx_seq_one_letter_code
_entity_poly.pdbx_strand_id
1 'polypeptide(L)'
;MALGLALAARHSAPIFLIFVFLIGCVRAFRPSPAGAQTPRRLSRFAMVMAVVVGALAVLWATYRFRYVESPAPGEVFNRPLADKISDVRSPVYRAVLQGMRLTHIVPRAYIWGLADTVRSGLEGRIIPITAFGRAYIDRGPKCYFPAMIAVKLPIGLSVLILIGFLAFATRRAPPDAAITVLAAAAFFMLVLIAGSTYAGIRHALPVVVLLAIVGGVGVLQ
;
A
#
# COMPACT_ATOMS: atom_id res chain seq x y z
N MET A 1 -7.80 4.78 12.83
CA MET A 1 -9.10 4.44 12.20
C MET A 1 -9.01 4.36 10.67
N ALA A 2 -8.64 5.43 9.96
CA ALA A 2 -8.57 5.42 8.48
C ALA A 2 -7.76 4.24 7.89
N LEU A 3 -6.60 3.92 8.47
CA LEU A 3 -5.78 2.77 8.05
C LEU A 3 -6.50 1.43 8.23
N GLY A 4 -7.22 1.24 9.33
CA GLY A 4 -8.00 0.03 9.59
C GLY A 4 -9.19 -0.13 8.65
N LEU A 5 -9.87 0.97 8.33
CA LEU A 5 -10.93 0.98 7.32
C LEU A 5 -10.38 0.68 5.91
N ALA A 6 -9.19 1.20 5.58
CA ALA A 6 -8.53 0.88 4.32
C ALA A 6 -8.20 -0.62 4.22
N LEU A 7 -7.69 -1.23 5.31
CA LEU A 7 -7.48 -2.68 5.40
C LEU A 7 -8.77 -3.45 5.17
N ALA A 8 -9.86 -3.06 5.82
CA ALA A 8 -11.15 -3.72 5.64
C ALA A 8 -11.70 -3.58 4.21
N ALA A 9 -11.47 -2.44 3.56
CA ALA A 9 -12.02 -2.14 2.23
C ALA A 9 -11.23 -2.78 1.07
N ARG A 10 -9.91 -2.93 1.18
CA ARG A 10 -9.08 -3.55 0.12
C ARG A 10 -7.92 -4.36 0.68
N HIS A 11 -7.75 -5.56 0.12
CA HIS A 11 -6.60 -6.43 0.42
C HIS A 11 -5.24 -5.90 -0.08
N SER A 12 -5.19 -4.85 -0.90
CA SER A 12 -3.95 -4.14 -1.24
C SER A 12 -3.53 -3.10 -0.19
N ALA A 13 -4.38 -2.81 0.79
CA ALA A 13 -4.09 -1.82 1.83
C ALA A 13 -2.94 -2.16 2.80
N PRO A 14 -2.44 -3.40 2.96
CA PRO A 14 -1.20 -3.66 3.71
C PRO A 14 -0.02 -2.81 3.24
N ILE A 15 0.02 -2.41 1.96
CA ILE A 15 1.06 -1.51 1.44
C ILE A 15 1.02 -0.16 2.17
N PHE A 16 -0.17 0.38 2.45
CA PHE A 16 -0.32 1.60 3.26
C PHE A 16 0.13 1.37 4.71
N LEU A 17 -0.21 0.22 5.29
CA LEU A 17 0.21 -0.10 6.66
C LEU A 17 1.74 -0.17 6.76
N ILE A 18 2.40 -0.83 5.80
CA ILE A 18 3.86 -0.90 5.73
C ILE A 18 4.45 0.51 5.58
N PHE A 19 3.91 1.31 4.67
CA PHE A 19 4.39 2.69 4.49
C PHE A 19 4.27 3.52 5.77
N VAL A 20 3.10 3.53 6.41
CA VAL A 20 2.83 4.26 7.66
C VAL A 20 3.76 3.79 8.78
N PHE A 21 3.99 2.48 8.90
CA PHE A 21 4.92 1.92 9.86
C PHE A 21 6.36 2.39 9.60
N LEU A 22 6.85 2.26 8.37
CA LEU A 22 8.22 2.65 8.01
C LEU A 22 8.48 4.14 8.24
N ILE A 23 7.60 5.02 7.74
CA ILE A 23 7.75 6.46 7.93
C ILE A 23 7.59 6.86 9.40
N GLY A 24 6.70 6.18 10.12
CA GLY A 24 6.51 6.33 11.56
C GLY A 24 7.77 5.99 12.33
N CYS A 25 8.41 4.86 12.03
CA CYS A 25 9.69 4.47 12.62
C CYS A 25 10.79 5.50 12.30
N VAL A 26 10.95 5.90 11.04
CA VAL A 26 11.94 6.93 10.66
C VAL A 26 11.74 8.21 11.48
N ARG A 27 10.49 8.67 11.65
CA ARG A 27 10.18 9.83 12.48
C ARG A 27 10.38 9.61 13.97
N ALA A 28 10.06 8.42 14.48
CA ALA A 28 10.22 8.10 15.90
C ALA A 28 11.69 8.12 16.34
N PHE A 29 12.60 7.69 15.46
CA PHE A 29 14.03 7.61 15.74
C PHE A 29 14.85 8.82 15.27
N ARG A 30 14.25 9.79 14.57
CA ARG A 30 14.92 11.06 14.23
C ARG A 30 15.38 11.79 15.51
N PRO A 31 16.65 12.25 15.56
CA PRO A 31 17.15 13.01 16.70
C PRO A 31 16.34 14.31 16.84
N SER A 32 15.93 14.62 18.06
CA SER A 32 15.28 15.88 18.35
C SER A 32 16.30 17.02 18.31
N PRO A 33 15.91 18.24 17.88
CA PRO A 33 16.75 19.42 18.00
C PRO A 33 17.17 19.65 19.46
N ALA A 34 18.38 20.15 19.67
CA ALA A 34 18.87 20.52 21.01
C ALA A 34 17.90 21.54 21.64
N GLY A 35 17.41 21.25 22.84
CA GLY A 35 16.48 22.13 23.59
C GLY A 35 14.98 21.77 23.48
N ALA A 36 14.59 20.82 22.64
CA ALA A 36 13.19 20.40 22.56
C ALA A 36 12.84 19.41 23.70
N GLN A 37 11.87 19.75 24.58
CA GLN A 37 11.25 18.87 25.59
C GLN A 37 10.44 17.74 24.94
N THR A 38 11.10 16.96 24.11
CA THR A 38 10.43 16.03 23.22
C THR A 38 10.13 14.71 23.91
N PRO A 39 8.97 14.08 23.62
CA PRO A 39 8.67 12.76 24.11
C PRO A 39 9.82 11.81 23.73
N ARG A 40 10.27 11.01 24.70
CA ARG A 40 11.33 10.01 24.54
C ARG A 40 11.06 9.20 23.27
N ARG A 41 12.09 8.83 22.50
CA ARG A 41 11.97 8.03 21.24
C ARG A 41 11.00 6.84 21.38
N LEU A 42 11.02 6.21 22.55
CA LEU A 42 10.12 5.13 22.93
C LEU A 42 8.63 5.51 22.87
N SER A 43 8.25 6.70 23.33
CA SER A 43 6.87 7.19 23.28
C SER A 43 6.40 7.41 21.84
N ARG A 44 7.25 7.97 20.95
CA ARG A 44 6.91 8.11 19.53
C ARG A 44 6.75 6.75 18.86
N PHE A 45 7.64 5.81 19.16
CA PHE A 45 7.53 4.45 18.65
C PHE A 45 6.27 3.75 19.19
N ALA A 46 5.93 3.95 20.47
CA ALA A 46 4.69 3.45 21.05
C ALA A 46 3.45 4.02 20.35
N MET A 47 3.46 5.29 19.94
CA MET A 47 2.38 5.86 19.11
C MET A 47 2.28 5.18 17.75
N VAL A 48 3.40 4.89 17.09
CA VAL A 48 3.40 4.15 15.81
C VAL A 48 2.80 2.76 15.99
N MET A 49 3.21 2.05 17.06
CA MET A 49 2.65 0.75 17.41
C MET A 49 1.15 0.84 17.72
N ALA A 50 0.71 1.86 18.45
CA ALA A 50 -0.71 2.09 18.74
C ALA A 50 -1.53 2.31 17.45
N VAL A 51 -0.96 2.99 16.45
CA VAL A 51 -1.61 3.14 15.13
C VAL A 51 -1.75 1.80 14.41
N VAL A 52 -0.70 0.96 14.43
CA VAL A 52 -0.73 -0.38 13.80
C VAL A 52 -1.73 -1.29 14.51
N VAL A 53 -1.65 -1.38 15.84
CA VAL A 53 -2.57 -2.18 16.66
C VAL A 53 -4.00 -1.68 16.51
N GLY A 54 -4.22 -0.36 16.54
CA GLY A 54 -5.54 0.22 16.31
C GLY A 54 -6.09 -0.06 14.91
N ALA A 55 -5.25 -0.09 13.87
CA ALA A 55 -5.66 -0.48 12.52
C ALA A 55 -6.09 -1.95 12.45
N LEU A 56 -5.33 -2.85 13.10
CA LEU A 56 -5.68 -4.26 13.22
C LEU A 56 -6.96 -4.46 14.04
N ALA A 57 -7.14 -3.73 15.14
CA ALA A 57 -8.35 -3.79 15.95
C ALA A 57 -9.60 -3.38 15.15
N VAL A 58 -9.51 -2.32 14.35
CA VAL A 58 -10.59 -1.91 13.43
C VAL A 58 -10.83 -2.99 12.38
N LEU A 59 -9.79 -3.58 11.79
CA LEU A 59 -9.94 -4.70 10.86
C LEU A 59 -10.69 -5.85 11.54
N TRP A 60 -10.25 -6.31 12.70
CA TRP A 60 -10.92 -7.36 13.47
C TRP A 60 -12.37 -7.02 13.82
N ALA A 61 -12.66 -5.77 14.17
CA ALA A 61 -14.03 -5.33 14.44
C ALA A 61 -14.93 -5.47 13.20
N THR A 62 -14.42 -5.21 11.99
CA THR A 62 -15.21 -5.45 10.75
C THR A 62 -15.51 -6.93 10.51
N TYR A 63 -14.67 -7.83 11.02
CA TYR A 63 -14.90 -9.29 11.01
C TYR A 63 -15.54 -9.78 12.32
N ARG A 64 -16.09 -8.88 13.15
CA ARG A 64 -16.76 -9.18 14.43
C ARG A 64 -15.90 -9.99 15.40
N PHE A 65 -14.58 -9.80 15.35
CA PHE A 65 -13.60 -10.56 16.13
C PHE A 65 -13.66 -12.08 15.93
N ARG A 66 -14.17 -12.53 14.77
CA ARG A 66 -14.24 -13.95 14.40
C ARG A 66 -13.12 -14.29 13.43
N TYR A 67 -12.36 -15.32 13.75
CA TYR A 67 -11.34 -15.82 12.83
C TYR A 67 -11.97 -16.59 11.66
N VAL A 68 -13.00 -17.39 11.94
CA VAL A 68 -13.73 -18.22 10.96
C VAL A 68 -15.01 -17.52 10.52
N GLU A 69 -15.37 -17.68 9.24
CA GLU A 69 -16.45 -16.94 8.58
C GLU A 69 -17.84 -17.41 8.98
N SER A 70 -17.99 -18.72 9.25
CA SER A 70 -19.25 -19.33 9.65
C SER A 70 -19.06 -20.23 10.87
N PRO A 71 -20.05 -20.28 11.79
CA PRO A 71 -20.09 -21.26 12.85
C PRO A 71 -20.44 -22.67 12.36
N ALA A 72 -20.90 -22.83 11.12
CA ALA A 72 -21.22 -24.14 10.55
C ALA A 72 -19.93 -24.96 10.29
N PRO A 73 -19.95 -26.30 10.51
CA PRO A 73 -18.84 -27.15 10.14
C PRO A 73 -18.64 -27.15 8.62
N GLY A 74 -17.45 -26.74 8.16
CA GLY A 74 -17.09 -26.75 6.74
C GLY A 74 -16.34 -25.49 6.29
N GLU A 75 -15.63 -25.58 5.18
CA GLU A 75 -15.06 -24.39 4.53
C GLU A 75 -16.14 -23.69 3.70
N VAL A 76 -16.43 -22.44 4.04
CA VAL A 76 -17.38 -21.58 3.31
C VAL A 76 -16.80 -21.13 1.97
N PHE A 77 -15.46 -21.13 1.84
CA PHE A 77 -14.81 -20.74 0.60
C PHE A 77 -14.90 -21.85 -0.44
N ASN A 78 -14.96 -21.41 -1.70
CA ASN A 78 -14.87 -22.24 -2.89
C ASN A 78 -13.58 -23.06 -3.01
N ARG A 79 -12.54 -22.75 -2.22
CA ARG A 79 -11.30 -23.54 -2.15
C ARG A 79 -10.65 -23.42 -0.76
N PRO A 80 -10.01 -24.49 -0.25
CA PRO A 80 -9.28 -24.43 1.00
C PRO A 80 -8.20 -23.35 1.06
N LEU A 81 -8.08 -22.71 2.22
CA LEU A 81 -7.09 -21.64 2.41
C LEU A 81 -5.65 -22.18 2.23
N ALA A 82 -5.39 -23.40 2.68
CA ALA A 82 -4.08 -24.04 2.51
C ALA A 82 -3.70 -24.16 1.03
N ASP A 83 -4.64 -24.60 0.20
CA ASP A 83 -4.44 -24.75 -1.24
C ASP A 83 -4.34 -23.40 -1.94
N LYS A 84 -5.07 -22.39 -1.46
CA LYS A 84 -4.95 -21.01 -1.97
C LYS A 84 -3.55 -20.42 -1.69
N ILE A 85 -2.98 -20.72 -0.52
CA ILE A 85 -1.64 -20.26 -0.14
C ILE A 85 -0.56 -21.04 -0.93
N SER A 86 -0.77 -22.33 -1.23
CA SER A 86 0.20 -23.12 -1.99
C SER A 86 0.38 -22.64 -3.44
N ASP A 87 -0.65 -22.04 -4.05
CA ASP A 87 -0.57 -21.43 -5.39
C ASP A 87 0.40 -20.24 -5.50
N VAL A 88 0.75 -19.61 -4.38
CA VAL A 88 1.66 -18.45 -4.35
C VAL A 88 3.06 -18.94 -4.69
N ARG A 89 3.67 -18.44 -5.78
CA ARG A 89 4.95 -18.91 -6.33
C ARG A 89 6.13 -18.55 -5.42
N SER A 90 6.11 -17.36 -4.83
CA SER A 90 7.17 -16.82 -4.00
C SER A 90 7.19 -17.52 -2.63
N PRO A 91 8.31 -18.15 -2.24
CA PRO A 91 8.41 -18.81 -0.94
C PRO A 91 8.30 -17.81 0.21
N VAL A 92 8.77 -16.57 0.02
CA VAL A 92 8.68 -15.51 1.03
C VAL A 92 7.23 -15.12 1.30
N TYR A 93 6.44 -14.87 0.25
CA TYR A 93 5.03 -14.50 0.44
C TYR A 93 4.21 -15.66 1.01
N ARG A 94 4.51 -16.89 0.58
CA ARG A 94 3.90 -18.09 1.13
C ARG A 94 4.18 -18.22 2.62
N ALA A 95 5.43 -18.04 3.05
CA ALA A 95 5.82 -18.09 4.46
C ALA A 95 5.10 -17.01 5.28
N VAL A 96 4.99 -15.78 4.76
CA VAL A 96 4.25 -14.70 5.42
C VAL A 96 2.76 -15.05 5.58
N LEU A 97 2.11 -15.54 4.54
CA LEU A 97 0.69 -15.94 4.60
C LEU A 97 0.47 -17.13 5.54
N GLN A 98 1.38 -18.10 5.54
CA GLN A 98 1.35 -19.22 6.49
C GLN A 98 1.56 -18.75 7.93
N GLY A 99 2.51 -17.83 8.17
CA GLY A 99 2.71 -17.23 9.49
C GLY A 99 1.48 -16.50 9.99
N MET A 100 0.81 -15.72 9.13
CA MET A 100 -0.46 -15.07 9.47
C MET A 100 -1.56 -16.08 9.81
N ARG A 101 -1.61 -17.20 9.07
CA ARG A 101 -2.57 -18.29 9.31
C ARG A 101 -2.33 -18.99 10.64
N LEU A 102 -1.07 -19.22 11.01
CA LEU A 102 -0.70 -19.93 12.25
C LEU A 102 -0.82 -19.04 13.50
N THR A 103 -0.52 -17.75 13.36
CA THR A 103 -0.55 -16.80 14.48
C THR A 103 -1.91 -16.15 14.70
N HIS A 104 -2.86 -16.35 13.76
CA HIS A 104 -4.17 -15.70 13.79
C HIS A 104 -4.08 -14.17 13.96
N ILE A 105 -3.08 -13.54 13.35
CA ILE A 105 -2.88 -12.08 13.50
C ILE A 105 -3.96 -11.27 12.75
N VAL A 106 -4.53 -11.87 11.69
CA VAL A 106 -5.63 -11.31 10.89
C VAL A 106 -6.71 -12.37 10.64
N PRO A 107 -7.96 -11.96 10.35
CA PRO A 107 -9.06 -12.89 10.06
C PRO A 107 -8.76 -13.82 8.89
N ARG A 108 -9.27 -15.06 8.92
CA ARG A 108 -9.00 -16.07 7.88
C ARG A 108 -9.41 -15.62 6.48
N ALA A 109 -10.61 -15.05 6.37
CA ALA A 109 -11.12 -14.43 5.14
C ALA A 109 -10.19 -13.34 4.58
N TYR A 110 -9.55 -12.56 5.45
CA TYR A 110 -8.61 -11.55 5.04
C TYR A 110 -7.36 -12.17 4.41
N ILE A 111 -6.83 -13.26 5.00
CA ILE A 111 -5.71 -14.02 4.45
C ILE A 111 -6.07 -14.59 3.07
N TRP A 112 -7.30 -15.10 2.92
CA TRP A 112 -7.78 -15.64 1.65
C TRP A 112 -7.75 -14.59 0.53
N GLY A 113 -8.30 -13.39 0.78
CA GLY A 113 -8.27 -12.28 -0.18
C GLY A 113 -6.86 -11.71 -0.41
N LEU A 114 -6.02 -11.71 0.62
CA LEU A 114 -4.63 -11.29 0.51
C LEU A 114 -3.81 -12.26 -0.35
N ALA A 115 -4.00 -13.58 -0.20
CA ALA A 115 -3.34 -14.59 -1.03
C ALA A 115 -3.68 -14.42 -2.51
N ASP A 116 -4.93 -14.10 -2.84
CA ASP A 116 -5.31 -13.80 -4.23
C ASP A 116 -4.67 -12.51 -4.74
N THR A 117 -4.57 -11.48 -3.89
CA THR A 117 -3.90 -10.21 -4.22
C THR A 117 -2.40 -10.40 -4.46
N VAL A 118 -1.73 -11.24 -3.66
CA VAL A 118 -0.32 -11.58 -3.86
C VAL A 118 -0.14 -12.32 -5.18
N ARG A 119 -0.88 -13.40 -5.38
CA ARG A 119 -0.75 -14.27 -6.56
C ARG A 119 -1.06 -13.53 -7.86
N SER A 120 -2.13 -12.75 -7.91
CA SER A 120 -2.54 -12.04 -9.13
C SER A 120 -1.91 -10.65 -9.29
N GLY A 121 -1.57 -10.01 -8.18
CA GLY A 121 -1.18 -8.60 -8.11
C GLY A 121 0.29 -8.33 -7.78
N LEU A 122 1.00 -9.21 -7.08
CA LEU A 122 2.45 -9.03 -6.84
C LEU A 122 3.29 -9.96 -7.69
N GLU A 123 2.84 -11.20 -7.89
CA GLU A 123 3.59 -12.19 -8.66
C GLU A 123 3.40 -12.07 -10.17
N GLY A 124 2.42 -11.30 -10.62
CA GLY A 124 2.01 -11.25 -12.02
C GLY A 124 0.90 -12.25 -12.33
N ARG A 125 0.39 -12.22 -13.55
CA ARG A 125 -0.58 -13.19 -14.03
C ARG A 125 -0.10 -13.71 -15.39
N ILE A 126 -0.25 -15.01 -15.64
CA ILE A 126 0.16 -15.65 -16.90
C ILE A 126 -0.85 -15.29 -17.99
N ILE A 127 -0.76 -14.05 -18.45
CA ILE A 127 -1.58 -13.47 -19.50
C ILE A 127 -0.70 -12.50 -20.30
N PRO A 128 -0.90 -12.40 -21.62
CA PRO A 128 -0.19 -11.44 -22.44
C PRO A 128 -0.67 -10.02 -22.11
N ILE A 129 0.28 -9.13 -21.82
CA ILE A 129 0.05 -7.70 -21.61
C ILE A 129 0.79 -6.95 -22.69
N THR A 130 0.05 -6.25 -23.54
CA THR A 130 0.64 -5.45 -24.61
C THR A 130 0.98 -4.07 -24.10
N ALA A 131 2.26 -3.71 -24.14
CA ALA A 131 2.75 -2.39 -23.76
C ALA A 131 3.71 -1.89 -24.85
N PHE A 132 3.52 -0.67 -25.33
CA PHE A 132 4.37 -0.05 -26.36
C PHE A 132 4.54 -0.93 -27.63
N GLY A 133 3.47 -1.58 -28.07
CA GLY A 133 3.49 -2.45 -29.25
C GLY A 133 4.18 -3.81 -29.05
N ARG A 134 4.65 -4.14 -27.84
CA ARG A 134 5.26 -5.44 -27.51
C ARG A 134 4.40 -6.20 -26.52
N ALA A 135 4.27 -7.51 -26.71
CA ALA A 135 3.62 -8.39 -25.76
C ALA A 135 4.60 -8.81 -24.66
N TYR A 136 4.19 -8.65 -23.42
CA TYR A 136 4.91 -9.10 -22.23
C TYR A 136 4.11 -10.19 -21.53
N ILE A 137 4.77 -11.29 -21.19
CA ILE A 137 4.16 -12.41 -20.46
C ILE A 137 4.58 -12.28 -18.99
N ASP A 138 3.66 -12.58 -18.08
CA ASP A 138 3.81 -12.51 -16.61
C ASP A 138 3.96 -11.10 -16.03
N ARG A 139 4.88 -10.30 -16.55
CA ARG A 139 5.17 -8.93 -16.10
C ARG A 139 5.44 -8.01 -17.28
N GLY A 140 4.75 -6.88 -17.31
CA GLY A 140 5.00 -5.80 -18.25
C GLY A 140 6.23 -4.97 -17.85
N PRO A 141 6.60 -4.01 -18.71
CA PRO A 141 7.82 -3.24 -18.54
C PRO A 141 7.73 -2.35 -17.31
N LYS A 142 8.88 -2.02 -16.70
CA LYS A 142 8.94 -1.14 -15.51
C LYS A 142 8.30 0.23 -15.74
N CYS A 143 8.32 0.72 -16.97
CA CYS A 143 7.68 1.97 -17.38
C CYS A 143 6.16 1.86 -17.60
N TYR A 144 5.56 0.68 -17.45
CA TYR A 144 4.12 0.46 -17.69
C TYR A 144 3.24 1.35 -16.81
N PHE A 145 3.41 1.31 -15.49
CA PHE A 145 2.59 2.12 -14.58
C PHE A 145 2.85 3.63 -14.70
N PRO A 146 4.11 4.12 -14.75
CA PRO A 146 4.37 5.53 -15.03
C PRO A 146 3.70 6.01 -16.32
N ALA A 147 3.79 5.25 -17.41
CA ALA A 147 3.15 5.60 -18.67
C ALA A 147 1.62 5.54 -18.61
N MET A 148 1.06 4.52 -17.95
CA MET A 148 -0.38 4.40 -17.74
C MET A 148 -0.97 5.56 -16.93
N ILE A 149 -0.22 6.06 -15.94
CA ILE A 149 -0.58 7.26 -15.20
C ILE A 149 -0.52 8.46 -16.15
N ALA A 150 0.61 8.67 -16.84
CA ALA A 150 0.79 9.82 -17.73
C ALA A 150 -0.29 9.93 -18.83
N VAL A 151 -0.68 8.81 -19.42
CA VAL A 151 -1.69 8.77 -20.51
C VAL A 151 -3.12 9.03 -20.00
N LYS A 152 -3.43 8.63 -18.77
CA LYS A 152 -4.80 8.70 -18.24
C LYS A 152 -5.06 9.89 -17.32
N LEU A 153 -4.02 10.60 -16.91
CA LEU A 153 -4.18 11.84 -16.16
C LEU A 153 -4.74 12.93 -17.10
N PRO A 154 -5.76 13.69 -16.65
CA PRO A 154 -6.18 14.90 -17.36
C PRO A 154 -5.00 15.86 -17.51
N ILE A 155 -4.86 16.50 -18.68
CA ILE A 155 -3.74 17.42 -18.98
C ILE A 155 -3.61 18.51 -17.91
N GLY A 156 -4.74 19.08 -17.46
CA GLY A 156 -4.75 20.08 -16.39
C GLY A 156 -4.17 19.58 -15.07
N LEU A 157 -4.47 18.32 -14.69
CA LEU A 157 -3.90 17.72 -13.49
C LEU A 157 -2.40 17.44 -13.67
N SER A 158 -1.96 17.02 -14.86
CA SER A 158 -0.53 16.85 -15.16
C SER A 158 0.24 18.16 -15.04
N VAL A 159 -0.31 19.27 -15.55
CA VAL A 159 0.28 20.62 -15.38
C VAL A 159 0.35 21.01 -13.90
N LEU A 160 -0.74 20.78 -13.15
CA LEU A 160 -0.79 21.07 -11.72
C LEU A 160 0.30 20.32 -10.94
N ILE A 161 0.46 19.02 -11.24
CA ILE A 161 1.49 18.17 -10.63
C ILE A 161 2.89 18.75 -10.90
N LEU A 162 3.16 19.18 -12.14
CA LEU A 162 4.45 19.79 -12.51
C LEU A 162 4.70 21.10 -11.73
N ILE A 163 3.67 21.95 -11.58
CA ILE A 163 3.75 23.17 -10.76
C ILE A 163 4.06 22.81 -9.30
N GLY A 164 3.38 21.80 -8.74
CA GLY A 164 3.64 21.27 -7.41
C GLY A 164 5.09 20.81 -7.20
N PHE A 165 5.64 20.08 -8.17
CA PHE A 165 7.05 19.68 -8.14
C PHE A 165 8.00 20.88 -8.21
N LEU A 166 7.69 21.89 -9.01
CA LEU A 166 8.50 23.11 -9.11
C LEU A 166 8.46 23.94 -7.81
N ALA A 167 7.28 24.08 -7.19
CA ALA A 167 7.12 24.74 -5.89
C ALA A 167 7.92 24.02 -4.79
N PHE A 168 7.95 22.68 -4.83
CA PHE A 168 8.78 21.88 -3.94
C PHE A 168 10.29 22.08 -4.21
N ALA A 169 10.71 22.05 -5.47
CA ALA A 169 12.12 22.25 -5.87
C ALA A 169 12.63 23.65 -5.46
N THR A 170 11.75 24.66 -5.50
CA THR A 170 12.05 26.04 -5.09
C THR A 170 11.88 26.28 -3.57
N ARG A 171 11.66 25.22 -2.78
CA ARG A 171 11.48 25.23 -1.31
C ARG A 171 10.37 26.15 -0.81
N ARG A 172 9.37 26.45 -1.64
CA ARG A 172 8.25 27.27 -1.21
C ARG A 172 7.32 26.49 -0.26
N ALA A 173 7.26 25.16 -0.38
CA ALA A 173 6.34 24.30 0.38
C ALA A 173 6.88 23.89 1.77
N PRO A 174 5.99 23.70 2.78
CA PRO A 174 6.39 23.21 4.09
C PRO A 174 7.05 21.82 3.95
N PRO A 175 8.33 21.67 4.32
CA PRO A 175 9.15 20.54 3.87
C PRO A 175 8.63 19.21 4.42
N ASP A 176 8.14 19.18 5.65
CA ASP A 176 7.96 17.92 6.37
C ASP A 176 6.70 17.14 5.96
N ALA A 177 5.62 17.85 5.57
CA ALA A 177 4.41 17.23 5.03
C ALA A 177 4.58 16.87 3.55
N ALA A 178 5.15 17.78 2.75
CA ALA A 178 5.39 17.56 1.32
C ALA A 178 6.35 16.38 1.08
N ILE A 179 7.45 16.28 1.85
CA ILE A 179 8.38 15.15 1.78
C ILE A 179 7.66 13.83 2.10
N THR A 180 6.73 13.82 3.06
CA THR A 180 6.00 12.62 3.44
C THR A 180 5.08 12.15 2.32
N VAL A 181 4.35 13.08 1.69
CA VAL A 181 3.47 12.78 0.55
C VAL A 181 4.30 12.30 -0.65
N LEU A 182 5.44 12.94 -0.92
CA LEU A 182 6.31 12.52 -2.01
C LEU A 182 6.95 11.14 -1.75
N ALA A 183 7.39 10.89 -0.52
CA ALA A 183 7.89 9.58 -0.11
C ALA A 183 6.80 8.50 -0.22
N ALA A 184 5.55 8.83 0.11
CA ALA A 184 4.42 7.94 -0.11
C ALA A 184 4.24 7.66 -1.61
N ALA A 185 4.16 8.70 -2.44
CA ALA A 185 3.98 8.55 -3.88
C ALA A 185 5.09 7.68 -4.50
N ALA A 186 6.34 7.94 -4.12
CA ALA A 186 7.49 7.14 -4.56
C ALA A 186 7.42 5.69 -4.08
N PHE A 187 7.09 5.44 -2.81
CA PHE A 187 6.96 4.09 -2.27
C PHE A 187 5.88 3.29 -3.01
N PHE A 188 4.69 3.87 -3.20
CA PHE A 188 3.62 3.21 -3.96
C PHE A 188 4.00 2.99 -5.42
N MET A 189 4.68 3.95 -6.04
CA MET A 189 5.19 3.80 -7.41
C MET A 189 6.20 2.65 -7.51
N LEU A 190 7.12 2.51 -6.55
CA LEU A 190 8.07 1.41 -6.50
C LEU A 190 7.38 0.05 -6.35
N VAL A 191 6.36 -0.04 -5.50
CA VAL A 191 5.57 -1.28 -5.35
C VAL A 191 4.85 -1.62 -6.64
N LEU A 192 4.31 -0.64 -7.37
CA LEU A 192 3.67 -0.87 -8.67
C LEU A 192 4.67 -1.28 -9.75
N ILE A 193 5.88 -0.70 -9.77
CA ILE A 193 6.94 -1.05 -10.71
C ILE A 193 7.48 -2.46 -10.41
N ALA A 194 7.53 -2.85 -9.14
CA ALA A 194 7.97 -4.17 -8.72
C ALA A 194 6.89 -5.26 -8.88
N GLY A 195 5.62 -4.88 -8.79
CA GLY A 195 4.43 -5.75 -8.79
C GLY A 195 3.71 -5.85 -10.15
N SER A 196 2.71 -6.73 -10.19
CA SER A 196 1.96 -7.17 -11.39
C SER A 196 1.42 -6.03 -12.25
N THR A 197 1.59 -6.18 -13.55
CA THR A 197 1.10 -5.31 -14.62
C THR A 197 -0.34 -5.59 -15.07
N TYR A 198 -1.00 -6.60 -14.47
CA TYR A 198 -2.40 -6.95 -14.78
C TYR A 198 -3.42 -5.93 -14.25
N ALA A 199 -2.92 -5.00 -13.46
CA ALA A 199 -3.68 -4.05 -12.71
C ALA A 199 -3.84 -2.76 -13.53
N GLY A 200 -5.01 -2.50 -14.12
CA GLY A 200 -5.30 -1.20 -14.76
C GLY A 200 -5.14 -0.01 -13.80
N ILE A 201 -5.38 1.22 -14.26
CA ILE A 201 -5.12 2.46 -13.46
C ILE A 201 -5.73 2.47 -12.05
N ARG A 202 -6.79 1.70 -11.78
CA ARG A 202 -7.41 1.52 -10.46
C ARG A 202 -6.42 1.10 -9.34
N HIS A 203 -5.28 0.54 -9.70
CA HIS A 203 -4.21 0.16 -8.75
C HIS A 203 -3.18 1.28 -8.57
N ALA A 204 -3.05 2.17 -9.56
CA ALA A 204 -2.25 3.39 -9.48
C ALA A 204 -2.99 4.58 -8.85
N LEU A 205 -4.29 4.45 -8.57
CA LEU A 205 -5.09 5.50 -7.91
C LEU A 205 -4.44 6.09 -6.65
N PRO A 206 -3.85 5.30 -5.73
CA PRO A 206 -3.11 5.85 -4.60
C PRO A 206 -2.03 6.86 -5.02
N VAL A 207 -1.24 6.53 -6.05
CA VAL A 207 -0.19 7.42 -6.58
C VAL A 207 -0.82 8.67 -7.19
N VAL A 208 -1.89 8.51 -7.98
CA VAL A 208 -2.60 9.65 -8.60
C VAL A 208 -3.12 10.63 -7.55
N VAL A 209 -3.75 10.14 -6.48
CA VAL A 209 -4.25 10.98 -5.39
C VAL A 209 -3.11 11.70 -4.67
N LEU A 210 -2.00 11.00 -4.39
CA LEU A 210 -0.84 11.60 -3.74
C LEU A 210 -0.18 12.68 -4.63
N LEU A 211 -0.08 12.44 -5.94
CA LEU A 211 0.41 13.44 -6.90
C LEU A 211 -0.54 14.64 -7.00
N ALA A 212 -1.85 14.42 -6.96
CA ALA A 212 -2.82 15.52 -6.94
C ALA A 212 -2.66 16.42 -5.71
N ILE A 213 -2.34 15.83 -4.54
CA ILE A 213 -2.00 16.61 -3.32
C ILE A 213 -0.74 17.45 -3.57
N VAL A 214 0.29 16.89 -4.19
CA VAL A 214 1.51 17.65 -4.56
C VAL A 214 1.16 18.82 -5.48
N GLY A 215 0.31 18.61 -6.49
CA GLY A 215 -0.14 19.67 -7.39
C GLY A 215 -0.91 20.78 -6.66
N GLY A 216 -1.83 20.41 -5.77
CA GLY A 216 -2.60 21.37 -4.98
C GLY A 216 -1.72 22.25 -4.07
N VAL A 217 -0.68 21.66 -3.46
CA VAL A 217 0.29 22.42 -2.66
C VAL A 217 1.00 23.48 -3.51
N GLY A 218 1.30 23.19 -4.79
CA GLY A 218 1.99 24.13 -5.67
C GLY A 218 1.20 25.37 -6.06
N VAL A 219 -0.14 25.35 -5.95
CA VAL A 219 -1.01 26.48 -6.30
C VAL A 219 -1.39 27.33 -5.09
N LEU A 220 -1.35 26.76 -3.89
CA LEU A 220 -1.67 27.48 -2.65
C LEU A 220 -0.51 28.36 -2.13
N GLN A 221 0.54 28.58 -2.93
CA GLN A 221 1.73 29.36 -2.57
C GLN A 221 1.93 30.53 -3.51
#